data_AF-A0A4Q5HRG5-F1
#
_entry.id   AF-A0A4Q5HRG5-F1
#
_cell.length_a   1.000
_cell.length_b   1.000
_cell.length_c   1.000
_cell.angle_alpha   90.00
_cell.angle_beta   90.00
_cell.angle_gamma   90.00
#
_symmetry.space_group_name_H-M   'P 1'
#
loop_
_entity.id
_entity.type
_entity.pdbx_description
1 polymer ?
#
loop_
_entity_poly.entity_id
_entity_poly.type
_entity_poly.pdbx_seq_one_letter_code
_entity_poly.pdbx_strand_id
1 'polypeptide(L)'
;MKTKIIYTIVFLMIAKLAYSQEEQYSADKFVAKCPNEIFIGAILEANSINQDTYKFLKISMNPINMGYTIPIKSQTITPSYNNMMKAIHEALKTNDVLKSNYSFSFVIKKIKSYQELAVNWGQNINLQQLLGITPDYKPQKNIILIDINQSFFSIIMDMPESLSTDPQVLQQLDKLAFINSIQFGRKVILVIESNIDYDKLQEAIDNLLKSKEVSQKELAILANSNIRLMTIGNKGIKDINPDNPFTSILTYLSSTVTPDDFGGPISFSASNIKDNSVFVNYFNVQ
;
A
#
# COMPACT_ATOMS: atom_id res chain seq x y z
N MET A 1 -8.49 63.35 45.76
CA MET A 1 -7.43 62.91 44.81
C MET A 1 -6.56 61.90 45.54
N LYS A 2 -6.33 60.64 45.16
CA LYS A 2 -6.43 59.89 43.90
C LYS A 2 -6.52 58.40 44.30
N THR A 3 -7.62 57.73 43.96
CA THR A 3 -7.74 56.69 42.91
C THR A 3 -7.60 55.27 43.46
N LYS A 4 -8.75 54.58 43.65
CA LYS A 4 -8.81 53.13 43.85
C LYS A 4 -8.63 52.44 42.50
N ILE A 5 -7.63 51.58 42.38
CA ILE A 5 -7.42 50.73 41.20
C ILE A 5 -8.23 49.45 41.41
N ILE A 6 -9.22 49.22 40.56
CA ILE A 6 -9.98 47.97 40.47
C ILE A 6 -9.32 47.14 39.37
N TYR A 7 -8.81 45.95 39.71
CA TYR A 7 -8.35 44.98 38.73
C TYR A 7 -9.55 44.16 38.24
N THR A 8 -10.00 44.43 37.03
CA THR A 8 -10.97 43.58 36.33
C THR A 8 -10.20 42.43 35.67
N ILE A 9 -10.29 41.24 36.24
CA ILE A 9 -9.81 40.00 35.60
C ILE A 9 -10.84 39.63 34.52
N VAL A 10 -10.48 39.82 33.26
CA VAL A 10 -11.26 39.33 32.11
C VAL A 10 -10.92 37.85 31.93
N PHE A 11 -11.87 36.98 32.24
CA PHE A 11 -11.80 35.56 31.95
C PHE A 11 -12.17 35.35 30.47
N LEU A 12 -11.18 35.25 29.59
CA LEU A 12 -11.38 34.82 28.20
C LEU A 12 -11.70 33.32 28.22
N MET A 13 -12.98 32.97 28.34
CA MET A 13 -13.46 31.66 27.92
C MET A 13 -13.27 31.56 26.41
N ILE A 14 -12.22 30.85 25.98
CA ILE A 14 -12.13 30.35 24.62
C ILE A 14 -13.19 29.26 24.51
N ALA A 15 -14.37 29.64 24.01
CA ALA A 15 -15.34 28.68 23.52
C ALA A 15 -14.66 27.91 22.39
N LYS A 16 -14.27 26.65 22.65
CA LYS A 16 -13.93 25.70 21.61
C LYS A 16 -15.22 25.47 20.81
N LEU A 17 -15.39 26.24 19.74
CA LEU A 17 -16.29 25.85 18.67
C LEU A 17 -15.81 24.48 18.21
N ALA A 18 -16.67 23.48 18.38
CA ALA A 18 -16.48 22.14 17.85
C ALA A 18 -16.53 22.23 16.32
N TYR A 19 -15.45 22.71 15.71
CA TYR A 19 -15.13 22.30 14.36
C TYR A 19 -14.88 20.81 14.44
N SER A 20 -15.80 20.04 13.84
CA SER A 20 -15.54 18.69 13.38
C SER A 20 -14.18 18.71 12.66
N GLN A 21 -13.11 18.33 13.36
CA GLN A 21 -11.83 18.11 12.70
C GLN A 21 -12.04 16.88 11.85
N GLU A 22 -12.23 17.05 10.54
CA GLU A 22 -11.99 15.97 9.60
C GLU A 22 -10.56 15.49 9.89
N GLU A 23 -10.40 14.24 10.33
CA GLU A 23 -9.07 13.68 10.57
C GLU A 23 -8.34 13.64 9.22
N GLN A 24 -7.36 14.53 9.07
CA GLN A 24 -6.51 14.57 7.89
C GLN A 24 -5.42 13.52 8.05
N TYR A 25 -5.39 12.56 7.12
CA TYR A 25 -4.40 11.49 7.08
C TYR A 25 -3.27 11.84 6.12
N SER A 26 -2.08 11.30 6.37
CA SER A 26 -0.90 11.45 5.51
C SER A 26 -0.19 10.13 5.29
N ALA A 27 0.33 9.90 4.08
CA ALA A 27 1.15 8.73 3.76
C ALA A 27 2.23 9.05 2.72
N ASP A 28 3.38 8.41 2.86
CA ASP A 28 4.54 8.49 1.94
C ASP A 28 4.86 7.14 1.26
N LYS A 29 4.14 6.09 1.64
CA LYS A 29 4.21 4.75 1.07
C LYS A 29 2.84 4.32 0.58
N PHE A 30 2.81 3.77 -0.63
CA PHE A 30 1.60 3.53 -1.39
C PHE A 30 1.49 2.06 -1.78
N VAL A 31 0.32 1.47 -1.55
CA VAL A 31 0.04 0.12 -2.07
C VAL A 31 -0.12 0.16 -3.60
N ALA A 32 0.42 -0.84 -4.28
CA ALA A 32 0.49 -0.87 -5.74
C ALA A 32 -0.84 -1.28 -6.40
N LYS A 33 -1.81 -0.37 -6.56
CA LYS A 33 -3.15 -0.66 -7.17
C LYS A 33 -3.12 -1.02 -8.66
N CYS A 34 -2.13 -0.54 -9.41
CA CYS A 34 -1.91 -0.84 -10.84
C CYS A 34 -0.49 -1.39 -11.05
N PRO A 35 -0.17 -2.59 -10.54
CA PRO A 35 1.22 -3.07 -10.44
C PRO A 35 1.92 -3.20 -11.80
N ASN A 36 1.18 -3.45 -12.88
CA ASN A 36 1.73 -3.57 -14.24
C ASN A 36 2.09 -2.21 -14.89
N GLU A 37 1.72 -1.09 -14.26
CA GLU A 37 2.06 0.26 -14.70
C GLU A 37 3.11 0.93 -13.80
N ILE A 38 3.41 0.33 -12.65
CA ILE A 38 4.38 0.85 -11.70
C ILE A 38 5.78 0.42 -12.12
N PHE A 39 6.65 1.41 -12.38
CA PHE A 39 8.07 1.17 -12.66
C PHE A 39 8.95 2.25 -12.04
N ILE A 40 10.19 1.87 -11.75
CA ILE A 40 11.17 2.76 -11.13
C ILE A 40 11.50 3.92 -12.07
N GLY A 41 11.50 5.15 -11.55
CA GLY A 41 11.67 6.38 -12.32
C GLY A 41 10.40 6.87 -13.03
N ALA A 42 9.26 6.15 -12.97
CA ALA A 42 8.01 6.61 -13.58
C ALA A 42 7.58 7.96 -13.01
N ILE A 43 7.22 8.91 -13.88
CA ILE A 43 6.72 10.23 -13.50
C ILE A 43 5.19 10.22 -13.55
N LEU A 44 4.55 10.67 -12.48
CA LEU A 44 3.09 10.75 -12.35
C LEU A 44 2.62 12.15 -11.94
N GLU A 45 1.41 12.51 -12.33
CA GLU A 45 0.69 13.64 -11.72
C GLU A 45 0.42 13.31 -10.24
N ALA A 46 0.91 14.13 -9.32
CA ALA A 46 0.80 13.91 -7.89
C ALA A 46 -0.65 13.73 -7.42
N ASN A 47 -1.58 14.50 -7.98
CA ASN A 47 -3.01 14.43 -7.63
C ASN A 47 -3.70 13.12 -8.10
N SER A 48 -3.07 12.36 -9.01
CA SER A 48 -3.62 11.10 -9.50
C SER A 48 -3.46 9.95 -8.50
N ILE A 49 -2.67 10.14 -7.43
CA ILE A 49 -2.49 9.13 -6.39
C ILE A 49 -3.83 8.68 -5.78
N ASN A 50 -4.81 9.58 -5.68
CA ASN A 50 -6.14 9.33 -5.11
C ASN A 50 -7.21 9.00 -6.18
N GLN A 51 -6.85 8.86 -7.45
CA GLN A 51 -7.77 8.47 -8.53
C GLN A 51 -7.79 6.96 -8.72
N ASP A 52 -8.69 6.41 -9.52
CA ASP A 52 -8.77 4.95 -9.73
C ASP A 52 -7.51 4.40 -10.40
N THR A 53 -6.92 5.17 -11.32
CA THR A 53 -5.65 4.88 -11.98
C THR A 53 -4.68 6.03 -11.80
N TYR A 54 -3.38 5.72 -11.83
CA TYR A 54 -2.34 6.75 -11.84
C TYR A 54 -2.24 7.39 -13.23
N LYS A 55 -1.92 8.68 -13.27
CA LYS A 55 -1.65 9.41 -14.51
C LYS A 55 -0.15 9.52 -14.72
N PHE A 56 0.42 8.51 -15.39
CA PHE A 56 1.83 8.52 -15.77
C PHE A 56 2.07 9.35 -17.03
N LEU A 57 3.15 10.13 -17.04
CA LEU A 57 3.60 10.86 -18.22
C LEU A 57 4.31 9.89 -19.18
N LYS A 58 3.90 9.90 -20.45
CA LYS A 58 4.48 9.08 -21.52
C LYS A 58 5.48 9.92 -22.32
N ILE A 59 6.67 10.07 -21.76
CA ILE A 59 7.73 10.94 -22.27
C ILE A 59 9.08 10.21 -22.37
N SER A 60 10.05 10.81 -23.06
CA SER A 60 11.41 10.28 -23.11
C SER A 60 12.12 10.49 -21.78
N MET A 61 12.65 9.42 -21.21
CA MET A 61 13.29 9.40 -19.89
C MET A 61 14.80 9.29 -20.03
N ASN A 62 15.53 10.02 -19.19
CA ASN A 62 16.97 9.85 -19.05
C ASN A 62 17.28 8.51 -18.36
N PRO A 63 18.42 7.88 -18.65
CA PRO A 63 18.87 6.70 -17.93
C PRO A 63 19.04 6.97 -16.43
N ILE A 64 18.71 5.97 -15.61
CA ILE A 64 18.82 5.99 -14.16
C ILE A 64 19.64 4.80 -13.68
N ASN A 65 20.24 4.92 -12.49
CA ASN A 65 20.85 3.78 -11.81
C ASN A 65 19.85 3.15 -10.86
N MET A 66 19.49 1.90 -11.12
CA MET A 66 18.62 1.08 -10.29
C MET A 66 19.47 0.17 -9.40
N GLY A 67 19.28 0.28 -8.09
CA GLY A 67 19.88 -0.57 -7.06
C GLY A 67 18.89 -1.61 -6.52
N TYR A 68 19.43 -2.61 -5.83
CA TYR A 68 18.67 -3.69 -5.20
C TYR A 68 19.00 -3.75 -3.71
N THR A 69 18.00 -4.09 -2.90
CA THR A 69 18.20 -4.37 -1.46
C THR A 69 18.67 -5.81 -1.18
N ILE A 70 18.92 -6.57 -2.25
CA ILE A 70 19.55 -7.90 -2.23
C ILE A 70 20.92 -7.80 -2.93
N PRO A 71 21.84 -8.77 -2.73
CA PRO A 71 23.23 -8.69 -3.20
C PRO A 71 23.40 -8.79 -4.73
N ILE A 72 22.91 -7.78 -5.45
CA ILE A 72 22.98 -7.65 -6.90
C ILE A 72 23.59 -6.28 -7.19
N LYS A 73 24.46 -6.21 -8.19
CA LYS A 73 25.02 -4.93 -8.66
C LYS A 73 23.91 -4.04 -9.22
N SER A 74 24.07 -2.73 -9.03
CA SER A 74 23.19 -1.76 -9.67
C SER A 74 23.30 -1.85 -11.20
N GLN A 75 22.22 -1.47 -11.87
CA GLN A 75 22.12 -1.49 -13.33
C GLN A 75 21.60 -0.15 -13.82
N THR A 76 22.21 0.36 -14.90
CA THR A 76 21.69 1.55 -15.59
C THR A 76 20.59 1.14 -16.55
N ILE A 77 19.40 1.73 -16.41
CA ILE A 77 18.25 1.46 -17.29
C ILE A 77 17.62 2.76 -17.76
N THR A 78 17.04 2.78 -18.96
CA THR A 78 16.06 3.80 -19.32
C THR A 78 14.71 3.41 -18.68
N PRO A 79 14.10 4.27 -17.83
CA PRO A 79 12.84 3.96 -17.14
C PRO A 79 11.73 3.50 -18.07
N SER A 80 11.27 2.27 -17.86
CA SER A 80 10.00 1.73 -18.37
C SER A 80 9.69 0.44 -17.62
N TYR A 81 8.43 0.02 -17.60
CA TYR A 81 8.05 -1.26 -16.99
C TYR A 81 8.82 -2.43 -17.61
N ASN A 82 8.90 -2.49 -18.95
CA ASN A 82 9.57 -3.58 -19.66
C ASN A 82 11.08 -3.61 -19.37
N ASN A 83 11.77 -2.47 -19.40
CA ASN A 83 13.20 -2.42 -19.12
C ASN A 83 13.50 -2.79 -17.66
N MET A 84 12.70 -2.30 -16.72
CA MET A 84 12.82 -2.64 -15.30
C MET A 84 12.63 -4.15 -15.09
N MET A 85 11.53 -4.72 -15.57
CA MET A 85 11.25 -6.15 -15.39
C MET A 85 12.30 -7.02 -16.08
N LYS A 86 12.76 -6.64 -17.27
CA LYS A 86 13.86 -7.33 -17.95
C LYS A 86 15.15 -7.31 -17.12
N ALA A 87 15.55 -6.14 -16.61
CA ALA A 87 16.75 -5.99 -15.80
C ALA A 87 16.67 -6.79 -14.48
N ILE A 88 15.49 -6.82 -13.84
CA ILE A 88 15.23 -7.65 -12.65
C ILE A 88 15.33 -9.14 -13.00
N HIS A 89 14.67 -9.60 -14.07
CA HIS A 89 14.69 -11.00 -14.49
C HIS A 89 16.12 -11.48 -14.77
N GLU A 90 16.90 -10.70 -15.53
CA GLU A 90 18.28 -11.01 -15.86
C GLU A 90 19.16 -11.04 -14.59
N ALA A 91 19.01 -10.04 -13.71
CA ALA A 91 19.70 -10.01 -12.43
C ALA A 91 19.41 -11.25 -11.57
N LEU A 92 18.14 -11.63 -11.41
CA LEU A 92 17.75 -12.77 -10.60
C LEU A 92 18.18 -14.11 -11.22
N LYS A 93 18.28 -14.21 -12.57
CA LYS A 93 18.78 -15.42 -13.24
C LYS A 93 20.30 -15.59 -13.09
N THR A 94 21.04 -14.49 -13.13
CA THR A 94 22.50 -14.52 -13.04
C THR A 94 23.02 -14.63 -11.61
N ASN A 95 22.22 -14.21 -10.61
CA ASN A 95 22.63 -14.18 -9.21
C ASN A 95 21.77 -15.16 -8.39
N ASP A 96 22.40 -16.10 -7.70
CA ASP A 96 21.71 -17.03 -6.78
C ASP A 96 21.39 -16.34 -5.43
N VAL A 97 20.45 -15.39 -5.47
CA VAL A 97 20.14 -14.51 -4.33
C VAL A 97 18.73 -14.67 -3.77
N LEU A 98 17.87 -15.45 -4.45
CA LEU A 98 16.54 -15.77 -3.98
C LEU A 98 16.63 -16.84 -2.88
N LYS A 99 16.22 -16.51 -1.65
CA LYS A 99 16.34 -17.38 -0.46
C LYS A 99 14.96 -17.70 0.14
N SER A 100 14.86 -18.68 1.03
CA SER A 100 13.55 -19.05 1.63
C SER A 100 13.10 -18.15 2.80
N ASN A 101 13.99 -17.35 3.40
CA ASN A 101 13.73 -16.57 4.61
C ASN A 101 13.29 -15.12 4.33
N TYR A 102 12.31 -14.95 3.46
CA TYR A 102 11.77 -13.64 3.12
C TYR A 102 10.98 -13.02 4.27
N SER A 103 10.90 -11.68 4.27
CA SER A 103 10.19 -10.94 5.31
C SER A 103 8.68 -11.17 5.20
N PHE A 104 8.10 -11.82 6.20
CA PHE A 104 6.66 -11.97 6.37
C PHE A 104 6.17 -11.05 7.48
N SER A 105 5.06 -10.36 7.25
CA SER A 105 4.43 -9.48 8.22
C SER A 105 2.94 -9.43 7.99
N PHE A 106 2.17 -9.22 9.05
CA PHE A 106 0.75 -8.93 8.91
C PHE A 106 0.27 -7.93 9.97
N VAL A 107 -0.82 -7.25 9.66
CA VAL A 107 -1.55 -6.34 10.56
C VAL A 107 -3.00 -6.78 10.59
N ILE A 108 -3.58 -6.88 11.80
CA ILE A 108 -5.02 -7.08 12.02
C ILE A 108 -5.53 -5.81 12.70
N LYS A 109 -6.50 -5.13 12.07
CA LYS A 109 -7.04 -3.86 12.57
C LYS A 109 -8.57 -3.84 12.48
N LYS A 110 -9.24 -3.45 13.56
CA LYS A 110 -10.65 -3.03 13.51
C LYS A 110 -10.78 -1.70 12.79
N ILE A 111 -11.66 -1.62 11.80
CA ILE A 111 -12.00 -0.37 11.12
C ILE A 111 -13.47 -0.03 11.33
N LYS A 112 -13.80 1.27 11.36
CA LYS A 112 -15.18 1.75 11.56
C LYS A 112 -15.96 1.80 10.25
N SER A 113 -15.25 1.98 9.13
CA SER A 113 -15.82 2.06 7.79
C SER A 113 -14.82 1.54 6.76
N TYR A 114 -15.26 1.23 5.54
CA TYR A 114 -14.35 0.80 4.47
C TYR A 114 -13.46 1.93 3.97
N GLN A 115 -13.85 3.18 4.18
CA GLN A 115 -13.05 4.34 3.78
C GLN A 115 -11.72 4.36 4.55
N GLU A 116 -11.66 3.81 5.77
CA GLU A 116 -10.40 3.63 6.50
C GLU A 116 -9.39 2.71 5.79
N LEU A 117 -9.81 1.93 4.78
CA LEU A 117 -8.87 1.20 3.93
C LEU A 117 -7.89 2.13 3.23
N ALA A 118 -8.31 3.35 2.87
CA ALA A 118 -7.43 4.34 2.25
C ALA A 118 -6.22 4.67 3.13
N VAL A 119 -6.39 4.65 4.47
CA VAL A 119 -5.30 4.86 5.43
C VAL A 119 -4.22 3.79 5.30
N ASN A 120 -4.62 2.52 5.19
CA ASN A 120 -3.68 1.41 5.04
C ASN A 120 -3.03 1.37 3.65
N TRP A 121 -3.71 1.91 2.64
CA TRP A 121 -3.20 1.98 1.27
C TRP A 121 -2.32 3.21 1.00
N GLY A 122 -2.38 4.20 1.89
CA GLY A 122 -1.77 5.52 1.74
C GLY A 122 -2.45 6.40 0.69
N GLN A 123 -3.62 5.98 0.18
CA GLN A 123 -4.31 6.61 -0.93
C GLN A 123 -5.76 6.15 -1.02
N ASN A 124 -6.60 6.96 -1.69
CA ASN A 124 -7.97 6.54 -1.99
C ASN A 124 -8.01 5.35 -2.95
N ILE A 125 -9.01 4.50 -2.75
CA ILE A 125 -9.24 3.30 -3.56
C ILE A 125 -10.71 3.17 -3.97
N ASN A 126 -10.93 2.63 -5.17
CA ASN A 126 -12.27 2.27 -5.64
C ASN A 126 -12.68 0.92 -5.04
N LEU A 127 -13.42 0.96 -3.93
CA LEU A 127 -13.86 -0.24 -3.21
C LEU A 127 -14.79 -1.15 -4.02
N GLN A 128 -15.57 -0.56 -4.94
CA GLN A 128 -16.44 -1.33 -5.81
C GLN A 128 -15.61 -2.15 -6.79
N GLN A 129 -14.62 -1.52 -7.43
CA GLN A 129 -13.74 -2.20 -8.39
C GLN A 129 -12.85 -3.25 -7.71
N LEU A 130 -12.33 -2.96 -6.51
CA LEU A 130 -11.35 -3.82 -5.86
C LEU A 130 -11.95 -4.93 -4.99
N LEU A 131 -13.09 -4.66 -4.34
CA LEU A 131 -13.68 -5.54 -3.31
C LEU A 131 -15.17 -5.82 -3.54
N GLY A 132 -15.77 -5.29 -4.62
CA GLY A 132 -17.20 -5.46 -4.91
C GLY A 132 -18.10 -4.83 -3.85
N ILE A 133 -17.64 -3.77 -3.18
CA ILE A 133 -18.40 -3.04 -2.16
C ILE A 133 -19.04 -1.82 -2.83
N THR A 134 -20.37 -1.79 -2.88
CA THR A 134 -21.11 -0.66 -3.42
C THR A 134 -21.26 0.46 -2.38
N PRO A 135 -21.42 1.73 -2.78
CA PRO A 135 -21.53 2.86 -1.84
C PRO A 135 -22.69 2.76 -0.84
N ASP A 136 -23.77 2.05 -1.20
CA ASP A 136 -24.97 1.83 -0.39
C ASP A 136 -24.86 0.59 0.52
N TYR A 137 -23.77 -0.16 0.44
CA TYR A 137 -23.56 -1.36 1.23
C TYR A 137 -23.43 -1.04 2.73
N LYS A 138 -24.26 -1.69 3.55
CA LYS A 138 -24.21 -1.55 5.01
C LYS A 138 -23.40 -2.70 5.62
N PRO A 139 -22.22 -2.45 6.18
CA PRO A 139 -21.39 -3.49 6.77
C PRO A 139 -22.02 -4.10 8.03
N GLN A 140 -21.59 -5.31 8.38
CA GLN A 140 -21.91 -5.92 9.67
C GLN A 140 -21.23 -5.19 10.86
N LYS A 141 -21.55 -5.61 12.09
CA LYS A 141 -21.14 -4.91 13.32
C LYS A 141 -19.62 -4.71 13.46
N ASN A 142 -18.82 -5.71 13.09
CA ASN A 142 -17.37 -5.63 13.15
C ASN A 142 -16.78 -5.79 11.75
N ILE A 143 -15.95 -4.83 11.36
CA ILE A 143 -15.14 -4.87 10.14
C ILE A 143 -13.68 -4.98 10.56
N ILE A 144 -13.02 -6.03 10.10
CA ILE A 144 -11.59 -6.25 10.33
C ILE A 144 -10.85 -6.19 9.00
N LEU A 145 -9.84 -5.34 8.97
CA LEU A 145 -8.80 -5.33 7.95
C LEU A 145 -7.68 -6.28 8.37
N ILE A 146 -7.28 -7.15 7.45
CA ILE A 146 -6.04 -7.92 7.56
C ILE A 146 -5.16 -7.54 6.37
N ASP A 147 -3.99 -6.99 6.64
CA ASP A 147 -2.97 -6.73 5.62
C ASP A 147 -1.82 -7.72 5.82
N ILE A 148 -1.62 -8.63 4.86
CA ILE A 148 -0.58 -9.65 4.90
C ILE A 148 0.43 -9.37 3.79
N ASN A 149 1.70 -9.34 4.16
CA ASN A 149 2.79 -8.97 3.26
C ASN A 149 3.94 -9.97 3.33
N GLN A 150 4.31 -10.52 2.17
CA GLN A 150 5.51 -11.32 1.95
C GLN A 150 6.44 -10.52 1.02
N SER A 151 7.43 -9.84 1.60
CA SER A 151 8.39 -9.01 0.88
C SER A 151 9.64 -9.81 0.50
N PHE A 152 10.02 -9.78 -0.77
CA PHE A 152 11.21 -10.48 -1.27
C PHE A 152 12.42 -9.56 -1.36
N PHE A 153 12.26 -8.43 -2.03
CA PHE A 153 13.27 -7.39 -2.16
C PHE A 153 12.61 -6.08 -2.54
N SER A 154 13.35 -4.99 -2.45
CA SER A 154 13.02 -3.71 -3.05
C SER A 154 14.08 -3.31 -4.07
N ILE A 155 13.64 -2.61 -5.11
CA ILE A 155 14.51 -1.84 -5.99
C ILE A 155 14.43 -0.37 -5.57
N ILE A 156 15.55 0.32 -5.70
CA ILE A 156 15.69 1.74 -5.37
C ILE A 156 16.40 2.44 -6.53
N MET A 157 16.22 3.74 -6.64
CA MET A 157 16.90 4.55 -7.64
C MET A 157 17.84 5.53 -6.96
N ASP A 158 19.04 5.70 -7.52
CA ASP A 158 19.90 6.82 -7.12
C ASP A 158 19.23 8.14 -7.46
N MET A 159 19.48 9.19 -6.68
CA MET A 159 18.88 10.50 -6.93
C MET A 159 19.36 11.04 -8.29
N PRO A 160 18.47 11.25 -9.27
CA PRO A 160 18.87 11.68 -10.60
C PRO A 160 19.08 13.20 -10.63
N GLU A 161 20.02 13.67 -11.45
CA GLU A 161 20.15 15.11 -11.74
C GLU A 161 18.92 15.63 -12.50
N SER A 162 18.44 14.86 -13.48
CA SER A 162 17.18 15.10 -14.19
C SER A 162 16.64 13.79 -14.77
N LEU A 163 15.34 13.53 -14.57
CA LEU A 163 14.65 12.38 -15.14
C LEU A 163 14.26 12.57 -16.60
N SER A 164 14.11 13.82 -17.06
CA SER A 164 13.78 14.14 -18.45
C SER A 164 14.02 15.62 -18.75
N THR A 165 14.35 15.92 -20.00
CA THR A 165 14.41 17.28 -20.55
C THR A 165 13.13 17.67 -21.31
N ASP A 166 12.07 16.86 -21.24
CA ASP A 166 10.82 17.11 -21.94
C ASP A 166 10.13 18.39 -21.38
N PRO A 167 9.73 19.35 -22.24
CA PRO A 167 9.01 20.55 -21.80
C PRO A 167 7.76 20.26 -20.96
N GLN A 168 7.08 19.14 -21.20
CA GLN A 168 5.93 18.73 -20.39
C GLN A 168 6.30 18.42 -18.94
N VAL A 169 7.54 18.05 -18.65
CA VAL A 169 8.01 17.87 -17.27
C VAL A 169 8.42 19.22 -16.69
N LEU A 170 9.24 19.97 -17.43
CA LEU A 170 9.84 21.22 -16.97
C LEU A 170 8.80 22.31 -16.65
N GLN A 171 7.67 22.32 -17.34
CA GLN A 171 6.61 23.32 -17.14
C GLN A 171 5.70 23.07 -15.93
N GLN A 172 5.78 21.91 -15.28
CA GLN A 172 4.85 21.53 -14.20
C GLN A 172 5.53 20.74 -13.09
N LEU A 173 6.80 21.06 -12.78
CA LEU A 173 7.57 20.41 -11.73
C LEU A 173 6.84 20.36 -10.37
N ASP A 174 6.06 21.39 -10.04
CA ASP A 174 5.27 21.46 -8.79
C ASP A 174 4.11 20.45 -8.70
N LYS A 175 3.74 19.80 -9.81
CA LYS A 175 2.58 18.90 -9.89
C LYS A 175 2.96 17.43 -10.09
N LEU A 176 4.25 17.15 -10.22
CA LEU A 176 4.74 15.85 -10.61
C LEU A 176 5.55 15.20 -9.48
N ALA A 177 5.36 13.90 -9.34
CA ALA A 177 6.19 13.05 -8.51
C ALA A 177 6.82 11.96 -9.38
N PHE A 178 7.88 11.33 -8.89
CA PHE A 178 8.48 10.16 -9.53
C PHE A 178 8.67 9.02 -8.56
N ILE A 179 8.50 7.79 -9.04
CA ILE A 179 8.67 6.58 -8.23
C ILE A 179 10.18 6.33 -8.02
N ASN A 180 10.61 6.34 -6.76
CA ASN A 180 12.03 6.24 -6.38
C ASN A 180 12.39 4.92 -5.67
N SER A 181 11.38 4.15 -5.26
CA SER A 181 11.56 2.84 -4.64
C SER A 181 10.30 2.00 -4.83
N ILE A 182 10.49 0.72 -5.13
CA ILE A 182 9.42 -0.25 -5.28
C ILE A 182 9.77 -1.50 -4.49
N GLN A 183 8.86 -1.92 -3.63
CA GLN A 183 8.93 -3.21 -2.94
C GLN A 183 8.25 -4.29 -3.78
N PHE A 184 8.97 -5.39 -4.01
CA PHE A 184 8.51 -6.57 -4.71
C PHE A 184 8.19 -7.69 -3.71
N GLY A 185 7.10 -8.40 -3.98
CA GLY A 185 6.59 -9.40 -3.08
C GLY A 185 5.25 -9.97 -3.53
N ARG A 186 4.58 -10.58 -2.56
CA ARG A 186 3.17 -10.97 -2.64
C ARG A 186 2.45 -10.39 -1.44
N LYS A 187 1.28 -9.81 -1.67
CA LYS A 187 0.49 -9.14 -0.65
C LYS A 187 -0.97 -9.56 -0.78
N VAL A 188 -1.60 -9.81 0.35
CA VAL A 188 -3.02 -10.15 0.43
C VAL A 188 -3.67 -9.20 1.41
N ILE A 189 -4.77 -8.58 0.98
CA ILE A 189 -5.61 -7.76 1.85
C ILE A 189 -6.93 -8.47 2.00
N LEU A 190 -7.34 -8.72 3.24
CA LEU A 190 -8.67 -9.22 3.57
C LEU A 190 -9.48 -8.15 4.29
N VAL A 191 -10.77 -8.14 4.00
CA VAL A 191 -11.77 -7.44 4.80
C VAL A 191 -12.78 -8.46 5.27
N ILE A 192 -12.86 -8.66 6.58
CA ILE A 192 -13.74 -9.62 7.22
C ILE A 192 -14.83 -8.86 7.97
N GLU A 193 -16.08 -9.16 7.65
CA GLU A 193 -17.24 -8.64 8.37
C GLU A 193 -17.86 -9.76 9.18
N SER A 194 -18.14 -9.49 10.46
CA SER A 194 -18.76 -10.48 11.34
C SER A 194 -19.61 -9.82 12.42
N ASN A 195 -20.59 -10.58 12.91
CA ASN A 195 -21.32 -10.26 14.14
C ASN A 195 -20.63 -10.81 15.41
N ILE A 196 -19.58 -11.61 15.24
CA ILE A 196 -18.77 -12.15 16.33
C ILE A 196 -18.00 -11.02 17.01
N ASP A 197 -17.80 -11.13 18.32
CA ASP A 197 -17.00 -10.17 19.09
C ASP A 197 -15.58 -9.99 18.52
N TYR A 198 -15.08 -8.75 18.57
CA TYR A 198 -13.81 -8.38 17.92
C TYR A 198 -12.62 -9.16 18.48
N ASP A 199 -12.52 -9.29 19.81
CA ASP A 199 -11.36 -9.94 20.44
C ASP A 199 -11.31 -11.42 20.07
N LYS A 200 -12.47 -12.07 20.03
CA LYS A 200 -12.60 -13.48 19.58
C LYS A 200 -12.26 -13.65 18.11
N LEU A 201 -12.70 -12.71 17.27
CA LEU A 201 -12.41 -12.76 15.84
C LEU A 201 -10.92 -12.50 15.57
N GLN A 202 -10.31 -11.53 16.26
CA GLN A 202 -8.88 -11.25 16.18
C GLN A 202 -8.04 -12.46 16.64
N GLU A 203 -8.39 -13.09 17.76
CA GLU A 203 -7.72 -14.30 18.26
C GLU A 203 -7.77 -15.42 17.22
N ALA A 204 -8.95 -15.68 16.64
CA ALA A 204 -9.11 -16.72 15.62
C ALA A 204 -8.29 -16.44 14.36
N ILE A 205 -8.27 -15.19 13.88
CA ILE A 205 -7.46 -14.78 12.73
C ILE A 205 -5.97 -14.92 13.03
N ASP A 206 -5.52 -14.49 14.21
CA ASP A 206 -4.12 -14.59 14.63
C ASP A 206 -3.67 -16.07 14.68
N ASN A 207 -4.52 -16.95 15.21
CA ASN A 207 -4.29 -18.39 15.20
C ASN A 207 -4.23 -18.94 13.76
N LEU A 208 -5.13 -18.55 12.87
CA LEU A 208 -5.14 -18.98 11.47
C LEU A 208 -3.87 -18.56 10.71
N LEU A 209 -3.29 -17.42 11.05
CA LEU A 209 -2.06 -16.92 10.41
C LEU A 209 -0.77 -17.53 10.98
N LYS A 210 -0.80 -18.01 12.23
CA LYS A 210 0.37 -18.55 12.94
C LYS A 210 0.40 -20.07 13.05
N SER A 211 -0.76 -20.71 13.12
CA SER A 211 -0.90 -22.13 13.47
C SER A 211 -0.92 -23.01 12.23
N LYS A 212 -0.38 -24.23 12.36
CA LYS A 212 -0.45 -25.25 11.31
C LYS A 212 -1.77 -26.03 11.33
N GLU A 213 -2.44 -26.07 12.48
CA GLU A 213 -3.72 -26.76 12.65
C GLU A 213 -4.83 -25.74 12.89
N VAL A 214 -5.94 -25.93 12.18
CA VAL A 214 -7.12 -25.08 12.28
C VAL A 214 -8.19 -25.84 13.05
N SER A 215 -8.65 -25.26 14.16
CA SER A 215 -9.68 -25.83 15.01
C SER A 215 -11.08 -25.67 14.39
N GLN A 216 -12.02 -26.52 14.80
CA GLN A 216 -13.44 -26.36 14.43
C GLN A 216 -14.02 -25.01 14.90
N LYS A 217 -13.50 -24.44 16.00
CA LYS A 217 -13.88 -23.12 16.49
C LYS A 217 -13.51 -22.04 15.47
N GLU A 218 -12.30 -22.06 14.92
CA GLU A 218 -11.86 -21.10 13.90
C GLU A 218 -12.67 -21.27 12.60
N LEU A 219 -12.89 -22.51 12.13
CA LEU A 219 -13.71 -22.76 10.94
C LEU A 219 -15.15 -22.24 11.10
N ALA A 220 -15.76 -22.45 12.27
CA ALA A 220 -17.09 -21.94 12.56
C ALA A 220 -17.14 -20.39 12.57
N ILE A 221 -16.07 -19.74 13.05
CA ILE A 221 -15.95 -18.27 13.00
C ILE A 221 -15.88 -17.77 11.55
N LEU A 222 -15.07 -18.42 10.71
CA LEU A 222 -14.96 -18.08 9.29
C LEU A 222 -16.29 -18.28 8.55
N ALA A 223 -16.98 -19.39 8.79
CA ALA A 223 -18.26 -19.72 8.16
C ALA A 223 -19.38 -18.71 8.51
N ASN A 224 -19.27 -18.00 9.64
CA ASN A 224 -20.21 -16.96 10.07
C ASN A 224 -19.74 -15.53 9.74
N SER A 225 -18.75 -15.40 8.85
CA SER A 225 -18.18 -14.11 8.46
C SER A 225 -18.29 -13.90 6.95
N ASN A 226 -18.44 -12.65 6.52
CA ASN A 226 -18.29 -12.28 5.11
C ASN A 226 -16.82 -11.91 4.85
N ILE A 227 -16.16 -12.60 3.93
CA ILE A 227 -14.73 -12.43 3.66
C ILE A 227 -14.55 -11.92 2.24
N ARG A 228 -13.96 -10.73 2.12
CA ARG A 228 -13.54 -10.13 0.86
C ARG A 228 -12.03 -10.13 0.80
N LEU A 229 -11.47 -10.52 -0.34
CA LEU A 229 -10.03 -10.68 -0.51
C LEU A 229 -9.56 -9.99 -1.79
N MET A 230 -8.39 -9.37 -1.69
CA MET A 230 -7.62 -8.85 -2.80
C MET A 230 -6.18 -9.35 -2.75
N THR A 231 -5.61 -9.64 -3.91
CA THR A 231 -4.19 -10.04 -4.07
C THR A 231 -3.44 -8.98 -4.86
N ILE A 232 -2.20 -8.72 -4.46
CA ILE A 232 -1.28 -7.76 -5.09
C ILE A 232 0.09 -8.44 -5.16
N GLY A 233 0.88 -8.16 -6.20
CA GLY A 233 2.21 -8.76 -6.35
C GLY A 233 2.23 -9.95 -7.30
N ASN A 234 1.55 -9.83 -8.45
CA ASN A 234 1.51 -10.78 -9.57
C ASN A 234 0.79 -12.11 -9.27
N LYS A 235 0.03 -12.58 -10.26
CA LYS A 235 -0.83 -13.79 -10.26
C LYS A 235 -1.78 -13.88 -9.06
N GLY A 236 -3.09 -13.88 -9.32
CA GLY A 236 -4.09 -14.11 -8.27
C GLY A 236 -4.01 -15.52 -7.68
N ILE A 237 -4.66 -15.72 -6.52
CA ILE A 237 -4.86 -17.06 -5.95
C ILE A 237 -5.82 -17.81 -6.88
N LYS A 238 -5.36 -18.94 -7.45
CA LYS A 238 -6.14 -19.72 -8.43
C LYS A 238 -7.35 -20.43 -7.81
N ASP A 239 -7.12 -21.13 -6.70
CA ASP A 239 -8.13 -21.96 -6.03
C ASP A 239 -8.23 -21.54 -4.56
N ILE A 240 -9.19 -20.66 -4.26
CA ILE A 240 -9.50 -20.29 -2.87
C ILE A 240 -10.40 -21.36 -2.28
N ASN A 241 -9.95 -21.99 -1.20
CA ASN A 241 -10.81 -22.87 -0.40
C ASN A 241 -11.85 -21.99 0.34
N PRO A 242 -13.15 -22.11 0.04
CA PRO A 242 -14.18 -21.27 0.67
C PRO A 242 -14.33 -21.55 2.17
N ASP A 243 -14.04 -22.78 2.63
CA ASP A 243 -14.18 -23.16 4.04
C ASP A 243 -13.02 -22.63 4.89
N ASN A 244 -11.84 -22.47 4.28
CA ASN A 244 -10.67 -21.92 4.92
C ASN A 244 -9.79 -21.18 3.90
N PRO A 245 -10.09 -19.89 3.61
CA PRO A 245 -9.32 -19.11 2.66
C PRO A 245 -7.88 -18.87 3.12
N PHE A 246 -7.60 -18.92 4.43
CA PHE A 246 -6.25 -18.69 4.97
C PHE A 246 -5.25 -19.75 4.51
N THR A 247 -5.65 -21.01 4.35
CA THR A 247 -4.77 -22.04 3.79
C THR A 247 -4.33 -21.70 2.36
N SER A 248 -5.24 -21.28 1.50
CA SER A 248 -4.92 -20.87 0.13
C SER A 248 -4.03 -19.61 0.11
N ILE A 249 -4.29 -18.67 1.02
CA ILE A 249 -3.51 -17.43 1.16
C ILE A 249 -2.09 -17.72 1.60
N LEU A 250 -1.91 -18.50 2.67
CA LEU A 250 -0.58 -18.86 3.18
C LEU A 250 0.19 -19.68 2.14
N THR A 251 -0.47 -20.59 1.43
CA THR A 251 0.14 -21.35 0.32
C THR A 251 0.62 -20.44 -0.81
N TYR A 252 -0.20 -19.45 -1.20
CA TYR A 252 0.17 -18.46 -2.20
C TYR A 252 1.39 -17.64 -1.77
N LEU A 253 1.36 -17.10 -0.55
CA LEU A 253 2.44 -16.27 0.01
C LEU A 253 3.75 -17.06 0.13
N SER A 254 3.67 -18.32 0.57
CA SER A 254 4.84 -19.18 0.78
C SER A 254 5.30 -19.94 -0.48
N SER A 255 4.60 -19.82 -1.61
CA SER A 255 4.97 -20.55 -2.82
C SER A 255 6.36 -20.14 -3.32
N THR A 256 7.06 -21.07 -3.95
CA THR A 256 8.46 -20.89 -4.36
C THR A 256 8.66 -19.60 -5.17
N VAL A 257 9.69 -18.86 -4.82
CA VAL A 257 10.10 -17.63 -5.51
C VAL A 257 11.19 -17.99 -6.49
N THR A 258 11.00 -17.65 -7.76
CA THR A 258 11.96 -17.93 -8.83
C THR A 258 12.22 -16.67 -9.65
N PRO A 259 13.25 -16.62 -10.49
CA PRO A 259 13.48 -15.48 -11.38
C PRO A 259 12.33 -15.20 -12.36
N ASP A 260 11.47 -16.19 -12.63
CA ASP A 260 10.27 -16.04 -13.47
C ASP A 260 8.97 -15.89 -12.65
N ASP A 261 9.05 -16.02 -11.32
CA ASP A 261 7.94 -15.87 -10.37
C ASP A 261 8.44 -15.32 -9.02
N PHE A 262 8.79 -14.04 -9.00
CA PHE A 262 9.17 -13.29 -7.79
C PHE A 262 8.05 -12.35 -7.34
N GLY A 263 6.80 -12.71 -7.64
CA GLY A 263 5.67 -11.82 -7.41
C GLY A 263 5.72 -10.57 -8.29
N GLY A 264 5.42 -9.42 -7.71
CA GLY A 264 5.37 -8.13 -8.42
C GLY A 264 5.39 -6.93 -7.46
N PRO A 265 5.23 -5.70 -7.97
CA PRO A 265 5.13 -4.52 -7.13
C PRO A 265 3.98 -4.66 -6.12
N ILE A 266 4.31 -4.53 -4.83
CA ILE A 266 3.33 -4.58 -3.73
C ILE A 266 3.18 -3.22 -3.03
N SER A 267 4.23 -2.42 -3.04
CA SER A 267 4.18 -1.03 -2.62
C SER A 267 5.29 -0.21 -3.25
N PHE A 268 5.16 1.11 -3.22
CA PHE A 268 6.18 2.04 -3.70
C PHE A 268 6.18 3.33 -2.87
N SER A 269 7.28 4.07 -2.98
CA SER A 269 7.38 5.46 -2.54
C SER A 269 7.73 6.35 -3.74
N ALA A 270 7.53 7.65 -3.58
CA ALA A 270 7.85 8.63 -4.59
C ALA A 270 8.53 9.87 -4.00
N SER A 271 9.17 10.64 -4.87
CA SER A 271 9.73 11.95 -4.58
C SER A 271 9.08 13.02 -5.47
N ASN A 272 8.96 14.24 -4.95
CA ASN A 272 8.57 15.40 -5.75
C ASN A 272 9.67 15.68 -6.78
N ILE A 273 9.31 15.87 -8.05
CA ILE A 273 10.32 16.09 -9.11
C ILE A 273 11.06 17.43 -8.96
N LYS A 274 10.41 18.41 -8.32
CA LYS A 274 10.94 19.77 -8.17
C LYS A 274 12.20 19.83 -7.33
N ASP A 275 12.25 19.05 -6.25
CA ASP A 275 13.26 19.20 -5.20
C ASP A 275 13.73 17.86 -4.60
N ASN A 276 13.27 16.73 -5.17
CA ASN A 276 13.55 15.37 -4.70
C ASN A 276 13.05 15.06 -3.27
N SER A 277 12.30 15.97 -2.64
CA SER A 277 11.71 15.74 -1.32
C SER A 277 10.71 14.57 -1.36
N VAL A 278 10.45 13.96 -0.21
CA VAL A 278 9.49 12.85 -0.11
C VAL A 278 8.11 13.33 -0.56
N PHE A 279 7.50 12.57 -1.48
CA PHE A 279 6.11 12.81 -1.86
C PHE A 279 5.19 12.29 -0.75
N VAL A 280 4.41 13.20 -0.16
CA VAL A 280 3.42 12.86 0.88
C VAL A 280 2.03 13.14 0.34
N ASN A 281 1.18 12.12 0.36
CA ASN A 281 -0.24 12.26 0.06
C ASN A 281 -0.98 12.67 1.33
N TYR A 282 -1.79 13.72 1.22
CA TYR A 282 -2.71 14.15 2.28
C TYR A 282 -4.14 13.91 1.82
N PHE A 283 -4.94 13.21 2.62
CA PHE A 283 -6.32 12.86 2.26
C PHE A 283 -7.21 12.72 3.49
N ASN A 284 -8.51 12.89 3.28
CA ASN A 284 -9.51 12.76 4.32
C ASN A 284 -10.28 11.45 4.14
N VAL A 285 -10.62 10.82 5.25
CA VAL A 285 -11.48 9.63 5.28
C VAL A 285 -12.83 10.08 5.81
N GLN A 286 -13.87 10.00 4.97
CA GLN A 286 -15.26 10.32 5.34
C GLN A 286 -16.04 9.05 5.71
#